data_AF-A0A1H4WUF9-F1
#
_entry.id   AF-A0A1H4WUF9-F1
#
_cell.length_a   1.000
_cell.length_b   1.000
_cell.length_c   1.000
_cell.angle_alpha   90.00
_cell.angle_beta   90.00
_cell.angle_gamma   90.00
#
_symmetry.space_group_name_H-M   'P 1'
#
loop_
_entity.id
_entity.type
_entity.pdbx_description
1 polymer ?
#
loop_
_entity_poly.entity_id
_entity_poly.type
_entity_poly.pdbx_seq_one_letter_code
_entity_poly.pdbx_strand_id
1 'polypeptide(L)'
;MAKRLCLLGFLITLYIPTYSQSLEEYSIKESNKIDSTLLSLKTSKNLQYLSLAPSISYSKVTGVNVGVNLGSFVSFAQTKKRNKIEASKLENQLKERLESRINIAEEKEIAILDEYEILVLELDILDSKKELFLLDSLKYDNQEITFSEFTESKIAYKIDWKTAYTKIKKLSLQLERFENKFGYRPEEVKNLFETIENLSF
;
A
#
# COMPACT_ATOMS: atom_id res chain seq x y z
N MET A 1 21.88 -45.72 24.48
CA MET A 1 21.61 -44.32 24.89
C MET A 1 21.03 -43.58 23.70
N ALA A 2 19.71 -43.39 23.69
CA ALA A 2 18.99 -42.76 22.59
C ALA A 2 18.99 -41.23 22.78
N LYS A 3 19.59 -40.49 21.86
CA LYS A 3 19.47 -39.02 21.80
C LYS A 3 18.19 -38.69 21.03
N ARG A 4 17.22 -38.12 21.74
CA ARG A 4 15.93 -37.66 21.20
C ARG A 4 16.18 -36.48 20.26
N LEU A 5 15.72 -36.61 19.01
CA LEU A 5 15.47 -35.47 18.13
C LEU A 5 14.39 -34.59 18.77
N CYS A 6 14.74 -33.38 19.17
CA CYS A 6 13.76 -32.32 19.38
C CYS A 6 13.39 -31.76 18.00
N LEU A 7 12.34 -32.31 17.40
CA LEU A 7 11.53 -31.62 16.40
C LEU A 7 10.89 -30.42 17.11
N LEU A 8 11.57 -29.28 17.10
CA LEU A 8 10.98 -28.00 17.45
C LEU A 8 9.88 -27.73 16.42
N GLY A 9 8.66 -27.73 16.92
CA GLY A 9 7.43 -27.70 16.16
C GLY A 9 7.41 -26.54 15.17
N PHE A 10 7.09 -26.91 13.93
CA PHE A 10 6.47 -26.06 12.93
C PHE A 10 5.16 -25.54 13.53
N LEU A 11 5.24 -24.48 14.34
CA LEU A 11 4.08 -23.72 14.77
C LEU A 11 3.63 -22.94 13.55
N ILE A 12 2.61 -23.50 12.90
CA ILE A 12 1.74 -22.78 11.97
C ILE A 12 1.16 -21.62 12.78
N THR A 13 1.81 -20.46 12.68
CA THR A 13 1.24 -19.20 13.14
C THR A 13 -0.02 -18.99 12.33
N LEU A 14 -1.16 -19.03 13.01
CA LEU A 14 -2.41 -18.46 12.54
C LEU A 14 -2.08 -17.09 11.93
N TYR A 15 -2.30 -16.97 10.61
CA TYR A 15 -2.16 -15.74 9.85
C TYR A 15 -3.25 -14.78 10.34
N ILE A 16 -2.99 -14.10 11.44
CA ILE A 16 -3.69 -12.86 11.75
C ILE A 16 -3.17 -11.89 10.69
N PRO A 17 -4.05 -11.23 9.89
CA PRO A 17 -3.60 -10.18 9.01
C PRO A 17 -3.04 -9.07 9.90
N THR A 18 -1.74 -9.10 10.15
CA THR A 18 -1.03 -7.98 10.75
C THR A 18 -1.07 -6.89 9.71
N TYR A 19 -2.03 -5.99 9.85
CA TYR A 19 -1.99 -4.72 9.16
C TYR A 19 -0.62 -4.09 9.46
N SER A 20 0.17 -3.81 8.42
CA SER A 20 1.36 -3.01 8.64
C SER A 20 0.92 -1.66 9.18
N GLN A 21 1.69 -1.09 10.12
CA GLN A 21 1.39 0.22 10.70
C GLN A 21 1.18 1.28 9.60
N SER A 22 1.92 1.15 8.49
CA SER A 22 1.84 2.04 7.33
C SER A 22 0.53 1.92 6.54
N LEU A 23 -0.04 0.72 6.40
CA LEU A 23 -1.34 0.50 5.76
C LEU A 23 -2.49 1.02 6.64
N GLU A 24 -2.38 0.84 7.96
CA GLU A 24 -3.37 1.34 8.92
C GLU A 24 -3.43 2.88 8.88
N GLU A 25 -2.28 3.54 8.89
CA GLU A 25 -2.19 5.01 8.73
C GLU A 25 -2.79 5.50 7.41
N TYR A 26 -2.55 4.79 6.30
CA TYR A 26 -3.16 5.11 5.01
C TYR A 26 -4.69 5.02 5.07
N SER A 27 -5.23 3.95 5.68
CA SER A 27 -6.67 3.73 5.83
C SER A 27 -7.34 4.85 6.64
N ILE A 28 -6.70 5.27 7.73
CA ILE A 28 -7.16 6.36 8.60
C ILE A 28 -7.13 7.69 7.84
N LYS A 29 -6.08 7.95 7.05
CA LYS A 29 -5.96 9.19 6.28
C LYS A 29 -7.01 9.30 5.17
N GLU A 30 -7.27 8.24 4.42
CA GLU A 30 -8.29 8.23 3.36
C GLU A 30 -9.71 8.27 3.93
N SER A 31 -10.00 7.55 5.03
CA SER A 31 -11.30 7.64 5.70
C SER A 31 -11.57 9.05 6.23
N ASN A 32 -10.59 9.69 6.86
CA ASN A 32 -10.70 11.08 7.30
C ASN A 32 -10.97 12.06 6.15
N LYS A 33 -10.39 11.84 4.96
CA LYS A 33 -10.71 12.63 3.77
C LYS A 33 -12.17 12.46 3.36
N ILE A 34 -12.66 11.22 3.31
CA ILE A 34 -14.08 10.95 3.00
C ILE A 34 -14.99 11.66 4.00
N ASP A 35 -14.71 11.54 5.30
CA ASP A 35 -15.51 12.18 6.34
C ASP A 35 -15.50 13.71 6.23
N SER A 36 -14.35 14.31 5.91
CA SER A 36 -14.25 15.76 5.67
C SER A 36 -15.06 16.22 4.46
N THR A 37 -15.09 15.43 3.38
CA THR A 37 -15.93 15.74 2.20
C THR A 37 -17.42 15.56 2.49
N LEU A 38 -17.80 14.57 3.31
CA LEU A 38 -19.17 14.40 3.75
C LEU A 38 -19.62 15.54 4.66
N LEU A 39 -18.74 16.02 5.54
CA LEU A 39 -18.98 17.18 6.40
C LEU A 39 -19.16 18.46 5.58
N SER A 40 -18.31 18.72 4.59
CA SER A 40 -18.42 19.90 3.72
C SER A 40 -19.72 19.89 2.91
N LEU A 41 -20.13 18.73 2.40
CA LEU A 41 -21.42 18.51 1.74
C LEU A 41 -22.62 18.65 2.68
N LYS A 42 -22.48 18.35 3.98
CA LYS A 42 -23.54 18.61 4.98
C LYS A 42 -23.66 20.11 5.28
N THR A 43 -22.55 20.84 5.39
CA THR A 43 -22.57 22.29 5.63
C THR A 43 -23.16 23.09 4.48
N SER A 44 -22.93 22.71 3.22
CA SER A 44 -23.57 23.40 2.07
C SER A 44 -25.09 23.18 2.02
N LYS A 45 -25.58 22.02 2.50
CA LYS A 45 -27.02 21.72 2.61
C LYS A 45 -27.75 22.58 3.64
N ASN A 46 -27.04 23.13 4.62
CA ASN A 46 -27.63 24.05 5.59
C ASN A 46 -28.15 25.34 4.96
N LEU A 47 -27.83 25.68 3.70
CA LEU A 47 -28.39 26.88 3.04
C LEU A 47 -29.68 26.57 2.26
N GLN A 48 -30.08 25.30 2.12
CA GLN A 48 -31.25 24.91 1.32
C GLN A 48 -32.59 25.28 1.98
N TYR A 49 -32.63 25.57 3.29
CA TYR A 49 -33.85 26.07 3.94
C TYR A 49 -34.28 27.44 3.41
N LEU A 50 -33.37 28.19 2.76
CA LEU A 50 -33.69 29.46 2.10
C LEU A 50 -34.71 29.27 0.96
N SER A 51 -34.85 28.06 0.42
CA SER A 51 -35.92 27.72 -0.55
C SER A 51 -37.33 27.67 0.07
N LEU A 52 -37.43 27.65 1.40
CA LEU A 52 -38.69 27.76 2.16
C LEU A 52 -39.03 29.21 2.54
N ALA A 53 -38.13 30.17 2.24
CA ALA A 53 -38.39 31.57 2.50
C ALA A 53 -39.61 32.03 1.67
N PRO A 54 -40.49 32.87 2.24
CA PRO A 54 -41.65 33.37 1.51
C PRO A 54 -41.19 34.14 0.27
N SER A 55 -41.84 33.91 -0.87
CA SER A 55 -41.52 34.65 -2.09
C SER A 55 -42.12 36.05 -1.99
N ILE A 56 -41.26 37.06 -2.08
CA ILE A 56 -41.68 38.45 -2.19
C ILE A 56 -41.82 38.75 -3.68
N SER A 57 -43.04 39.00 -4.13
CA SER A 57 -43.32 39.38 -5.52
C SER A 57 -44.02 40.73 -5.56
N TYR A 58 -43.67 41.55 -6.54
CA TYR A 58 -44.29 42.86 -6.74
C TYR A 58 -45.10 42.84 -8.03
N SER A 59 -46.38 43.22 -7.91
CA SER A 59 -47.27 43.44 -9.06
C SER A 59 -47.80 44.87 -9.01
N LYS A 60 -47.77 45.57 -10.14
CA LYS A 60 -48.31 46.95 -10.26
C LYS A 60 -49.83 47.03 -9.96
N VAL A 61 -50.53 45.89 -10.00
CA VAL A 61 -51.99 45.82 -9.83
C VAL A 61 -52.38 45.45 -8.39
N THR A 62 -51.58 44.63 -7.70
CA THR A 62 -51.91 44.09 -6.36
C THR A 62 -50.91 44.45 -5.26
N GLY A 63 -49.83 45.17 -5.57
CA GLY A 63 -48.80 45.58 -4.61
C GLY A 63 -47.76 44.50 -4.29
N VAL A 64 -47.18 44.57 -3.08
CA VAL A 64 -46.23 43.57 -2.57
C VAL A 64 -47.00 42.37 -2.04
N ASN A 65 -46.82 41.21 -2.68
CA ASN A 65 -47.39 39.95 -2.23
C ASN A 65 -46.32 39.10 -1.55
N VAL A 66 -46.60 38.69 -0.31
CA VAL A 66 -45.79 37.75 0.46
C VAL A 66 -46.60 36.46 0.59
N GLY A 67 -46.20 35.43 -0.15
CA GLY A 67 -46.91 34.16 -0.20
C GLY A 67 -46.03 33.00 0.29
N VAL A 68 -46.61 32.12 1.10
CA VAL A 68 -46.00 30.85 1.48
C VAL A 68 -46.46 29.78 0.48
N ASN A 69 -45.58 29.32 -0.39
CA ASN A 69 -45.93 28.34 -1.43
C ASN A 69 -45.88 26.91 -0.86
N LEU A 70 -47.03 26.28 -0.61
CA LEU A 70 -47.11 24.87 -0.17
C LEU A 70 -46.42 23.89 -1.15
N GLY A 71 -46.44 24.20 -2.46
CA GLY A 71 -45.72 23.42 -3.47
C GLY A 71 -44.19 23.44 -3.26
N SER A 72 -43.65 24.54 -2.74
CA SER A 72 -42.24 24.64 -2.34
C SER A 72 -41.92 23.79 -1.10
N PHE A 73 -42.85 23.63 -0.16
CA PHE A 73 -42.65 22.76 1.01
C PHE A 73 -42.65 21.28 0.62
N VAL A 74 -43.58 20.87 -0.23
CA VAL A 74 -43.66 19.48 -0.72
C VAL A 74 -42.43 19.14 -1.55
N SER A 75 -42.03 20.02 -2.47
CA SER A 75 -40.83 19.81 -3.29
C SER A 75 -39.56 19.82 -2.44
N PHE A 76 -39.45 20.68 -1.42
CA PHE A 76 -38.35 20.67 -0.46
C PHE A 76 -38.29 19.36 0.33
N ALA A 77 -39.42 18.88 0.85
CA ALA A 77 -39.48 17.62 1.59
C ALA A 77 -39.13 16.40 0.72
N GLN A 78 -39.60 16.36 -0.52
CA GLN A 78 -39.25 15.31 -1.49
C GLN A 78 -37.75 15.37 -1.87
N THR A 79 -37.24 16.56 -2.18
CA THR A 79 -35.83 16.79 -2.52
C THR A 79 -34.92 16.43 -1.34
N LYS A 80 -35.31 16.78 -0.11
CA LYS A 80 -34.57 16.40 1.11
C LYS A 80 -34.47 14.87 1.27
N LYS A 81 -35.57 14.15 1.04
CA LYS A 81 -35.57 12.68 1.07
C LYS A 81 -34.68 12.08 -0.03
N ARG A 82 -34.80 12.58 -1.26
CA ARG A 82 -33.97 12.15 -2.40
C ARG A 82 -32.47 12.40 -2.16
N ASN A 83 -32.11 13.60 -1.72
CA ASN A 83 -30.72 13.97 -1.42
C ASN A 83 -30.14 13.15 -0.26
N LYS A 84 -30.96 12.70 0.69
CA LYS A 84 -30.53 11.78 1.75
C LYS A 84 -30.17 10.41 1.17
N ILE A 85 -31.00 9.87 0.29
CA ILE A 85 -30.78 8.57 -0.37
C ILE A 85 -29.55 8.64 -1.29
N GLU A 86 -29.44 9.69 -2.09
CA GLU A 86 -28.28 9.89 -2.98
C GLU A 86 -26.99 10.07 -2.17
N ALA A 87 -27.02 10.78 -1.04
CA ALA A 87 -25.86 10.91 -0.16
C ALA A 87 -25.45 9.58 0.47
N SER A 88 -26.38 8.77 0.97
CA SER A 88 -26.06 7.43 1.51
C SER A 88 -25.52 6.49 0.43
N LYS A 89 -26.04 6.59 -0.80
CA LYS A 89 -25.54 5.80 -1.93
C LYS A 89 -24.10 6.20 -2.26
N LEU A 90 -23.81 7.49 -2.27
CA LEU A 90 -22.48 8.02 -2.56
C LEU A 90 -21.48 7.66 -1.43
N GLU A 91 -21.92 7.71 -0.17
CA GLU A 91 -21.13 7.26 0.97
C GLU A 91 -20.77 5.76 0.86
N ASN A 92 -21.74 4.90 0.57
CA ASN A 92 -21.49 3.47 0.39
C ASN A 92 -20.53 3.22 -0.79
N GLN A 93 -20.71 3.92 -1.91
CA GLN A 93 -19.80 3.80 -3.05
C GLN A 93 -18.37 4.25 -2.72
N LEU A 94 -18.20 5.29 -1.90
CA LEU A 94 -16.87 5.73 -1.46
C LEU A 94 -16.24 4.73 -0.50
N LYS A 95 -17.02 4.15 0.42
CA LYS A 95 -16.58 3.08 1.33
C LYS A 95 -16.15 1.83 0.58
N GLU A 96 -16.98 1.33 -0.34
CA GLU A 96 -16.67 0.17 -1.19
C GLU A 96 -15.39 0.40 -2.01
N ARG A 97 -15.20 1.60 -2.57
CA ARG A 97 -13.98 1.94 -3.31
C ARG A 97 -12.74 1.99 -2.43
N LEU A 98 -12.88 2.50 -1.20
CA LEU A 98 -11.79 2.54 -0.23
C LEU A 98 -11.41 1.13 0.19
N GLU A 99 -12.39 0.29 0.54
CA GLU A 99 -12.18 -1.11 0.92
C GLU A 99 -11.52 -1.90 -0.22
N SER A 100 -12.01 -1.75 -1.46
CA SER A 100 -11.36 -2.35 -2.63
C SER A 100 -9.91 -1.87 -2.82
N ARG A 101 -9.63 -0.58 -2.58
CA ARG A 101 -8.26 -0.05 -2.68
C ARG A 101 -7.35 -0.59 -1.58
N ILE A 102 -7.87 -0.76 -0.37
CA ILE A 102 -7.15 -1.33 0.76
C ILE A 102 -6.81 -2.79 0.46
N ASN A 103 -7.78 -3.60 0.03
CA ASN A 103 -7.53 -5.01 -0.31
C ASN A 103 -6.46 -5.15 -1.41
N ILE A 104 -6.50 -4.29 -2.43
CA ILE A 104 -5.47 -4.27 -3.49
C ILE A 104 -4.10 -3.81 -2.94
N ALA A 105 -4.07 -2.92 -1.95
CA ALA A 105 -2.82 -2.50 -1.31
C ALA A 105 -2.23 -3.65 -0.49
N GLU A 106 -3.05 -4.30 0.35
CA GLU A 106 -2.67 -5.48 1.14
C GLU A 106 -2.10 -6.60 0.30
N GLU A 107 -2.82 -7.04 -0.74
CA GLU A 107 -2.36 -8.13 -1.61
C GLU A 107 -1.00 -7.81 -2.25
N LYS A 108 -0.80 -6.55 -2.64
CA LYS A 108 0.47 -6.11 -3.24
C LYS A 108 1.58 -5.99 -2.21
N GLU A 109 1.26 -5.54 -1.02
CA GLU A 109 2.21 -5.42 0.09
C GLU A 109 2.71 -6.80 0.50
N ILE A 110 1.81 -7.77 0.69
CA ILE A 110 2.16 -9.17 0.96
C ILE A 110 3.08 -9.73 -0.14
N ALA A 111 2.72 -9.52 -1.42
CA ALA A 111 3.55 -9.99 -2.52
C ALA A 111 4.96 -9.36 -2.55
N ILE A 112 5.09 -8.09 -2.16
CA ILE A 112 6.38 -7.41 -2.04
C ILE A 112 7.18 -7.97 -0.87
N LEU A 113 6.54 -8.24 0.28
CA LEU A 113 7.18 -8.82 1.45
C LEU A 113 7.65 -10.26 1.20
N ASP A 114 6.86 -11.08 0.52
CA ASP A 114 7.25 -12.42 0.11
C ASP A 114 8.48 -12.38 -0.84
N GLU A 115 8.44 -11.51 -1.86
CA GLU A 115 9.59 -11.32 -2.76
C GLU A 115 10.84 -10.80 -1.99
N TYR A 116 10.64 -9.97 -0.98
CA TYR A 116 11.69 -9.45 -0.10
C TYR A 116 12.34 -10.57 0.72
N GLU A 117 11.56 -11.40 1.40
CA GLU A 117 12.09 -12.48 2.25
C GLU A 117 12.89 -13.49 1.42
N ILE A 118 12.38 -13.87 0.25
CA ILE A 118 13.10 -14.73 -0.70
C ILE A 118 14.43 -14.10 -1.08
N LEU A 119 14.43 -12.79 -1.37
CA LEU A 119 15.63 -12.09 -1.79
C LEU A 119 16.68 -12.00 -0.67
N VAL A 120 16.26 -11.79 0.58
CA VAL A 120 17.16 -11.81 1.75
C VAL A 120 17.83 -13.17 1.87
N LEU A 121 17.08 -14.27 1.76
CA LEU A 121 17.65 -15.63 1.80
C LEU A 121 18.62 -15.87 0.63
N GLU A 122 18.30 -15.39 -0.57
CA GLU A 122 19.20 -15.49 -1.72
C GLU A 122 20.51 -14.69 -1.54
N LEU A 123 20.44 -13.53 -0.89
CA LEU A 123 21.63 -12.73 -0.57
C LEU A 123 22.52 -13.42 0.47
N ASP A 124 21.92 -14.08 1.47
CA ASP A 124 22.64 -14.83 2.50
C ASP A 124 23.43 -16.01 1.87
N ILE A 125 22.79 -16.71 0.92
CA ILE A 125 23.46 -17.74 0.10
C ILE A 125 24.58 -17.13 -0.73
N LEU A 126 24.38 -15.93 -1.27
CA LEU A 126 25.38 -15.25 -2.09
C LEU A 126 26.60 -14.84 -1.27
N ASP A 127 26.43 -14.45 -0.01
CA ASP A 127 27.54 -14.16 0.90
C ASP A 127 28.38 -15.42 1.19
N SER A 128 27.71 -16.56 1.42
CA SER A 128 28.40 -17.86 1.52
C SER A 128 29.19 -18.20 0.25
N LYS A 129 28.66 -17.87 -0.95
CA LYS A 129 29.38 -18.04 -2.21
C LYS A 129 30.56 -17.09 -2.37
N LYS A 130 30.47 -15.87 -1.80
CA LYS A 130 31.58 -14.91 -1.76
C LYS A 130 32.73 -15.46 -0.91
N GLU A 131 32.43 -16.05 0.24
CA GLU A 131 33.44 -16.71 1.08
C GLU A 131 34.14 -17.86 0.33
N LEU A 132 33.38 -18.70 -0.39
CA LEU A 132 33.95 -19.77 -1.23
C LEU A 132 34.85 -19.21 -2.33
N PHE A 133 34.43 -18.13 -2.99
CA PHE A 133 35.23 -17.46 -4.01
C PHE A 133 36.54 -16.89 -3.44
N LEU A 134 36.51 -16.30 -2.24
CA LEU A 134 37.72 -15.82 -1.55
C LEU A 134 38.67 -16.97 -1.22
N LEU A 135 38.12 -18.12 -0.78
CA LEU A 135 38.90 -19.32 -0.52
C LEU A 135 39.54 -19.87 -1.81
N ASP A 136 38.83 -19.87 -2.93
CA ASP A 136 39.39 -20.23 -4.24
C ASP A 136 40.49 -19.25 -4.69
N SER A 137 40.37 -17.96 -4.39
CA SER A 137 41.44 -16.99 -4.63
C SER A 137 42.71 -17.35 -3.87
N LEU A 138 42.60 -17.72 -2.60
CA LEU A 138 43.75 -18.13 -1.78
C LEU A 138 44.38 -19.43 -2.29
N LYS A 139 43.57 -20.39 -2.73
CA LYS A 139 44.06 -21.64 -3.35
C LYS A 139 44.81 -21.37 -4.64
N TYR A 140 44.35 -20.42 -5.46
CA TYR A 140 45.04 -20.03 -6.68
C TYR A 140 46.39 -19.40 -6.38
N ASP A 141 46.46 -18.51 -5.38
CA ASP A 141 47.71 -17.90 -4.92
C ASP A 141 48.71 -18.94 -4.41
N ASN A 142 48.21 -20.01 -3.77
CA ASN A 142 49.00 -21.16 -3.31
C ASN A 142 49.32 -22.19 -4.41
N GLN A 143 48.92 -21.95 -5.66
CA GLN A 143 49.09 -22.86 -6.81
C GLN A 143 48.40 -24.23 -6.64
N GLU A 144 47.38 -24.31 -5.79
CA GLU A 144 46.60 -25.54 -5.56
C GLU A 144 45.54 -25.79 -6.64
N ILE A 145 45.09 -24.72 -7.31
CA ILE A 145 44.14 -24.78 -8.42
C ILE A 145 44.69 -24.12 -9.68
N THR A 146 44.19 -24.54 -10.83
CA THR A 146 44.58 -23.98 -12.11
C THR A 146 43.91 -22.64 -12.38
N PHE A 147 44.49 -21.85 -13.29
CA PHE A 147 43.88 -20.60 -13.75
C PHE A 147 42.48 -20.81 -14.35
N SER A 148 42.24 -21.95 -15.02
CA SER A 148 40.93 -22.27 -15.60
C SER A 148 39.88 -22.43 -14.50
N GLU A 149 40.17 -23.23 -13.48
CA GLU A 149 39.27 -23.47 -12.35
C GLU A 149 38.95 -22.18 -11.58
N PHE A 150 39.97 -21.35 -11.31
CA PHE A 150 39.77 -20.06 -10.67
C PHE A 150 38.89 -19.11 -11.51
N THR A 151 39.11 -19.08 -12.83
CA THR A 151 38.35 -18.23 -13.74
C THR A 151 36.89 -18.67 -13.84
N GLU A 152 36.64 -19.99 -13.84
CA GLU A 152 35.28 -20.55 -13.80
C GLU A 152 34.55 -20.16 -12.51
N SER A 153 35.19 -20.30 -11.35
CA SER A 153 34.64 -19.87 -10.05
C SER A 153 34.30 -18.37 -10.06
N LYS A 154 35.20 -17.53 -10.59
CA LYS A 154 34.99 -16.08 -10.75
C LYS A 154 33.81 -15.74 -11.65
N ILE A 155 33.65 -16.45 -12.77
CA ILE A 155 32.53 -16.23 -13.69
C ILE A 155 31.22 -16.64 -13.03
N ALA A 156 31.18 -17.79 -12.35
CA ALA A 156 30.01 -18.29 -11.65
C ALA A 156 29.53 -17.27 -10.59
N TYR A 157 30.43 -16.79 -9.74
CA TYR A 157 30.10 -15.78 -8.73
C TYR A 157 29.55 -14.48 -9.35
N LYS A 158 30.16 -14.00 -10.44
CA LYS A 158 29.66 -12.81 -11.15
C LYS A 158 28.27 -12.99 -11.76
N ILE A 159 27.95 -14.18 -12.25
CA ILE A 159 26.62 -14.50 -12.79
C ILE A 159 25.59 -14.49 -11.66
N ASP A 160 25.91 -15.10 -10.52
CA ASP A 160 25.04 -15.12 -9.35
C ASP A 160 24.79 -13.70 -8.82
N TRP A 161 25.85 -12.89 -8.70
CA TRP A 161 25.75 -11.48 -8.31
C TRP A 161 24.86 -10.67 -9.24
N LYS A 162 25.06 -10.82 -10.56
CA LYS A 162 24.21 -10.16 -11.56
C LYS A 162 22.75 -10.54 -11.37
N THR A 163 22.47 -11.81 -11.10
CA THR A 163 21.11 -12.31 -10.93
C THR A 163 20.45 -11.71 -9.69
N ALA A 164 21.14 -11.72 -8.54
CA ALA A 164 20.67 -11.08 -7.31
C ALA A 164 20.43 -9.57 -7.52
N TYR A 165 21.38 -8.86 -8.14
CA TYR A 165 21.27 -7.44 -8.42
C TYR A 165 20.06 -7.09 -9.32
N THR A 166 19.76 -7.93 -10.33
CA THR A 166 18.57 -7.70 -11.16
C THR A 166 17.26 -7.87 -10.39
N LYS A 167 17.20 -8.83 -9.45
CA LYS A 167 16.04 -9.02 -8.58
C LYS A 167 15.87 -7.84 -7.62
N ILE A 168 16.97 -7.38 -7.01
CA ILE A 168 17.00 -6.18 -6.16
C ILE A 168 16.40 -4.99 -6.91
N LYS A 169 16.88 -4.73 -8.13
CA LYS A 169 16.40 -3.61 -8.95
C LYS A 169 14.94 -3.75 -9.35
N LYS A 170 14.46 -4.97 -9.58
CA LYS A 170 13.05 -5.24 -9.87
C LYS A 170 12.18 -4.89 -8.65
N LEU A 171 12.59 -5.36 -7.47
CA LEU A 171 11.90 -5.11 -6.20
C LEU A 171 11.90 -3.60 -5.86
N SER A 172 13.02 -2.90 -6.06
CA SER A 172 13.08 -1.45 -5.85
C SER A 172 12.11 -0.68 -6.75
N LEU A 173 11.95 -1.09 -8.01
CA LEU A 173 10.96 -0.49 -8.93
C LEU A 173 9.53 -0.83 -8.54
N GLN A 174 9.26 -2.03 -8.01
CA GLN A 174 7.95 -2.41 -7.47
C GLN A 174 7.58 -1.56 -6.26
N LEU A 175 8.51 -1.34 -5.33
CA LEU A 175 8.34 -0.44 -4.18
C LEU A 175 8.04 0.99 -4.61
N GLU A 176 8.82 1.53 -5.56
CA GLU A 176 8.61 2.90 -6.04
C GLU A 176 7.22 3.06 -6.69
N ARG A 177 6.77 2.05 -7.45
CA ARG A 177 5.41 2.04 -8.02
C ARG A 177 4.33 1.93 -6.94
N PHE A 178 4.59 1.18 -5.89
CA PHE A 178 3.69 1.04 -4.75
C PHE A 178 3.56 2.37 -3.99
N GLU A 179 4.69 2.97 -3.65
CA GLU A 179 4.79 4.26 -2.97
C GLU A 179 4.14 5.38 -3.77
N ASN A 180 4.35 5.45 -5.08
CA ASN A 180 3.66 6.42 -5.93
C ASN A 180 2.14 6.22 -5.97
N LYS A 181 1.65 4.99 -5.78
CA LYS A 181 0.22 4.68 -5.87
C LYS A 181 -0.51 4.90 -4.54
N PHE A 182 0.12 4.55 -3.42
CA PHE A 182 -0.50 4.55 -2.09
C PHE A 182 0.08 5.60 -1.14
N GLY A 183 1.23 6.20 -1.48
CA GLY A 183 1.84 7.29 -0.72
C GLY A 183 2.56 6.85 0.55
N TYR A 184 2.83 5.56 0.72
CA TYR A 184 3.60 5.00 1.83
C TYR A 184 4.52 3.86 1.34
N ARG A 185 5.52 3.52 2.15
CA ARG A 185 6.44 2.41 1.92
C ARG A 185 6.41 1.44 3.11
N PRO A 186 6.32 0.12 2.89
CA PRO A 186 6.44 -0.87 3.97
C PRO A 186 7.75 -0.70 4.72
N GLU A 187 7.69 -0.74 6.05
CA GLU A 187 8.85 -0.44 6.90
C GLU A 187 9.88 -1.56 6.87
N GLU A 188 9.44 -2.81 6.72
CA GLU A 188 10.31 -3.99 6.71
C GLU A 188 11.36 -3.92 5.60
N VAL A 189 11.07 -3.17 4.53
CA VAL A 189 11.91 -3.10 3.34
C VAL A 189 12.98 -2.01 3.42
N LYS A 190 12.98 -1.17 4.48
CA LYS A 190 14.01 -0.13 4.68
C LYS A 190 15.42 -0.73 4.81
N ASN A 191 15.54 -1.90 5.42
CA ASN A 191 16.82 -2.54 5.73
C ASN A 191 17.49 -3.20 4.51
N LEU A 192 16.77 -3.39 3.40
CA LEU A 192 17.32 -4.04 2.21
C LEU A 192 18.47 -3.25 1.58
N PHE A 193 18.40 -1.92 1.63
CA PHE A 193 19.42 -1.07 1.01
C PHE A 193 20.73 -1.08 1.81
N GLU A 194 20.67 -1.29 3.12
CA GLU A 194 21.86 -1.40 3.98
C GLU A 194 22.60 -2.72 3.75
N THR A 195 21.90 -3.84 3.56
CA THR A 195 22.53 -5.15 3.29
C THR A 195 23.21 -5.21 1.91
N ILE A 196 22.73 -4.44 0.93
CA ILE A 196 23.31 -4.37 -0.41
C ILE A 196 24.68 -3.69 -0.41
N GLU A 197 24.88 -2.64 0.40
CA GLU A 197 26.17 -1.93 0.47
C GLU A 197 27.30 -2.87 0.93
N ASN A 198 27.03 -3.76 1.89
CA ASN A 198 28.00 -4.69 2.44
C ASN A 198 28.41 -5.82 1.47
N LEU A 199 27.53 -6.15 0.51
CA LEU A 199 27.78 -7.19 -0.49
C LEU A 199 28.46 -6.66 -1.76
N SER A 200 28.54 -5.34 -1.92
CA SER A 200 29.23 -4.71 -3.05
C SER A 200 30.75 -4.99 -3.02
N PHE A 201 31.34 -5.03 -4.21
CA PHE A 201 32.77 -5.29 -4.44
C PHE A 201 33.66 -4.13 -3.98
#